data_AF-A0A0K8RA46-F1
#
_entry.id   AF-A0A0K8RA46-F1
#
_cell.length_a   1.000
_cell.length_b   1.000
_cell.length_c   1.000
_cell.angle_alpha   90.00
_cell.angle_beta   90.00
_cell.angle_gamma   90.00
#
_symmetry.space_group_name_H-M   'P 1'
#
loop_
_entity.id
_entity.type
_entity.pdbx_description
1 polymer ?
#
loop_
_entity_poly.entity_id
_entity_poly.type
_entity_poly.pdbx_seq_one_letter_code
_entity_poly.pdbx_strand_id
1 'polypeptide(L)'
;MATYQTYQDFIQKNEDRDGIRFSWNVWPSSRLEATRLVIPLGCLFTPLKERPDLPPIQYDPVLCTRQTCRAILNPLCQVDYRAKLWACNFCFQRNPFPPQYASISEQHQPAELIPQFSTIEYTIMRAACVPPVFLFVVDTCIDDDELHST
;
A
#
# COMPACT_ATOMS: atom_id res chain seq x y z
N MET A 1 4.21 15.72 11.39
CA MET A 1 3.05 14.85 11.72
C MET A 1 1.79 15.56 11.24
N ALA A 2 0.93 14.91 10.46
CA ALA A 2 -0.34 15.51 10.06
C ALA A 2 -1.19 15.78 11.31
N THR A 3 -1.53 17.04 11.55
CA THR A 3 -2.44 17.43 12.64
C THR A 3 -3.86 17.13 12.20
N TYR A 4 -4.47 16.14 12.83
CA TYR A 4 -5.90 15.84 12.67
C TYR A 4 -6.68 16.65 13.69
N GLN A 5 -7.71 17.35 13.25
CA GLN A 5 -8.49 18.24 14.10
C GLN A 5 -9.59 17.48 14.86
N THR A 6 -10.08 16.39 14.27
CA THR A 6 -11.03 15.46 14.89
C THR A 6 -10.70 14.00 14.53
N TYR A 7 -11.25 13.04 15.28
CA TYR A 7 -11.17 11.61 14.93
C TYR A 7 -11.90 11.28 13.63
N GLN A 8 -12.98 12.00 13.30
CA GLN A 8 -13.70 11.81 12.05
C GLN A 8 -12.82 12.22 10.86
N ASP A 9 -12.14 13.35 10.96
CA ASP A 9 -11.18 13.80 9.92
C ASP A 9 -10.02 12.82 9.78
N PHE A 10 -9.55 12.23 10.88
CA PHE A 10 -8.54 11.18 10.84
C PHE A 10 -9.02 9.99 10.01
N ILE A 11 -10.20 9.45 10.31
CA ILE A 11 -10.75 8.29 9.60
C ILE A 11 -10.91 8.62 8.11
N GLN A 12 -11.54 9.75 7.79
CA GLN A 12 -11.79 10.15 6.41
C GLN A 12 -10.48 10.31 5.62
N LYS A 13 -9.47 10.99 6.19
CA LYS A 13 -8.19 11.19 5.50
C LYS A 13 -7.41 9.88 5.29
N ASN A 14 -7.47 8.94 6.22
CA ASN A 14 -6.83 7.62 6.02
C ASN A 14 -7.58 6.79 4.98
N GLU A 15 -8.91 6.85 4.97
CA GLU A 15 -9.72 6.19 3.95
C GLU A 15 -9.43 6.78 2.57
N ASP A 16 -9.33 8.11 2.45
CA ASP A 16 -9.04 8.82 1.19
C ASP A 16 -7.63 8.57 0.67
N ARG A 17 -6.63 8.55 1.55
CA ARG A 17 -5.25 8.28 1.17
C ARG A 17 -5.01 6.79 0.91
N ASP A 18 -5.30 5.93 1.89
CA ASP A 18 -4.84 4.53 1.85
C ASP A 18 -5.93 3.55 1.42
N GLY A 19 -7.18 3.98 1.27
CA GLY A 19 -8.28 3.08 0.96
C GLY A 19 -8.59 2.12 2.11
N ILE A 20 -8.26 2.49 3.35
CA ILE A 20 -8.40 1.62 4.53
C ILE A 20 -9.31 2.27 5.58
N ARG A 21 -10.22 1.47 6.14
CA ARG A 21 -11.03 1.84 7.31
C ARG A 21 -11.04 0.72 8.34
N PHE A 22 -10.51 0.99 9.53
CA PHE A 22 -10.45 0.01 10.62
C PHE A 22 -11.71 0.03 11.49
N SER A 23 -12.03 -1.12 12.09
CA SER A 23 -12.98 -1.21 13.21
C SER A 23 -12.46 -0.47 14.46
N TRP A 24 -11.13 -0.47 14.66
CA TRP A 24 -10.45 0.23 15.74
C TRP A 24 -9.17 0.92 15.23
N ASN A 25 -9.09 2.24 15.41
CA ASN A 25 -7.90 3.04 15.01
C ASN A 25 -6.85 3.17 16.12
N VAL A 26 -7.15 2.65 17.31
CA VAL A 26 -6.20 2.47 18.42
C VAL A 26 -6.31 1.03 18.86
N TRP A 27 -5.18 0.31 18.84
CA TRP A 27 -5.16 -1.11 19.10
C TRP A 27 -4.90 -1.41 20.58
N PRO A 28 -5.43 -2.53 21.11
CA PRO A 28 -5.10 -2.99 22.45
C PRO A 28 -3.59 -3.27 22.56
N SER A 29 -2.99 -2.86 23.66
CA SER A 29 -1.56 -3.01 23.90
C SER A 29 -1.20 -4.35 24.54
N SER A 30 -2.22 -5.07 25.03
CA SER A 30 -2.06 -6.37 25.70
C SER A 30 -2.97 -7.45 25.11
N ARG A 31 -2.55 -8.71 25.25
CA ARG A 31 -3.34 -9.87 24.83
C ARG A 31 -4.67 -9.96 25.59
N LEU A 32 -4.68 -9.58 26.87
CA LEU A 32 -5.89 -9.59 27.69
C LEU A 32 -6.93 -8.60 27.15
N GLU A 33 -6.51 -7.37 26.85
CA GLU A 33 -7.40 -6.37 26.22
C GLU A 33 -7.89 -6.83 24.85
N ALA A 34 -7.01 -7.41 24.04
CA ALA A 34 -7.38 -7.95 22.72
C ALA A 34 -8.46 -9.03 22.81
N THR A 35 -8.38 -9.95 23.77
CA THR A 35 -9.41 -10.99 23.99
C THR A 35 -10.77 -10.45 24.45
N ARG A 36 -10.83 -9.21 24.94
CA ARG A 36 -12.06 -8.56 25.42
C ARG A 36 -12.75 -7.72 24.34
N LEU A 37 -12.15 -7.59 23.16
CA LEU A 37 -12.77 -6.86 22.06
C LEU A 37 -14.02 -7.60 21.57
N VAL A 38 -15.17 -6.95 21.68
CA VAL A 38 -16.45 -7.49 21.19
C VAL A 38 -16.48 -7.50 19.65
N ILE A 39 -15.90 -6.46 19.03
CA ILE A 39 -15.74 -6.36 17.58
C ILE A 39 -14.28 -6.66 17.24
N PRO A 40 -14.00 -7.59 16.30
CA PRO A 40 -12.62 -7.94 15.95
C PRO A 40 -11.84 -6.75 15.40
N LEU A 41 -10.52 -6.77 15.61
CA LEU A 41 -9.59 -5.90 14.87
C LEU A 41 -9.60 -6.33 13.41
N GLY A 42 -10.11 -5.47 12.55
CA GLY A 42 -10.20 -5.70 11.11
C GLY A 42 -10.27 -4.39 10.36
N CYS A 43 -10.16 -4.46 9.03
CA CYS A 43 -10.33 -3.30 8.17
C CYS A 43 -11.08 -3.66 6.89
N LEU A 44 -11.75 -2.65 6.33
CA LEU A 44 -12.16 -2.64 4.94
C LEU A 44 -11.01 -2.02 4.14
N PHE A 45 -10.54 -2.73 3.12
CA PHE A 45 -9.43 -2.32 2.28
C PHE A 45 -9.85 -2.30 0.81
N THR A 46 -9.60 -1.19 0.13
CA THR A 46 -9.81 -1.00 -1.30
C THR A 46 -8.45 -0.87 -1.97
N PRO A 47 -7.85 -1.97 -2.46
CA PRO A 47 -6.46 -1.98 -2.93
C PRO A 47 -6.22 -1.06 -4.13
N LEU A 48 -7.20 -0.98 -5.04
CA LEU A 48 -7.16 -0.16 -6.24
C LEU A 48 -8.00 1.10 -6.08
N LYS A 49 -7.95 1.75 -4.90
CA LYS A 49 -8.59 3.05 -4.72
C LYS A 49 -7.94 4.06 -5.65
N GLU A 50 -8.74 4.78 -6.43
CA GLU A 50 -8.24 5.80 -7.35
C GLU A 50 -7.49 6.90 -6.59
N ARG A 51 -6.27 7.20 -7.06
CA ARG A 51 -5.38 8.23 -6.51
C ARG A 51 -4.83 9.11 -7.63
N PRO A 52 -5.67 9.97 -8.22
CA PRO A 52 -5.26 10.85 -9.33
C PRO A 52 -4.22 11.88 -8.91
N ASP A 53 -4.01 12.07 -7.60
CA ASP A 53 -3.04 12.98 -7.01
C ASP A 53 -1.59 12.44 -7.01
N LEU A 54 -1.39 11.15 -7.30
CA LEU A 54 -0.06 10.54 -7.30
C LEU A 54 0.46 10.31 -8.74
N PRO A 55 1.73 10.66 -9.02
CA PRO A 55 2.35 10.33 -10.29
C PRO A 55 2.62 8.82 -10.41
N PRO A 56 2.56 8.24 -11.62
CA PRO A 56 2.95 6.85 -11.83
C PRO A 56 4.44 6.66 -11.57
N ILE A 57 4.78 5.57 -10.87
CA ILE A 57 6.15 5.25 -10.48
C ILE A 57 6.67 4.07 -11.30
N GLN A 58 7.72 4.29 -12.09
CA GLN A 58 8.22 3.30 -13.06
C GLN A 58 9.59 2.74 -12.65
N TYR A 59 9.65 2.09 -11.49
CA TYR A 59 10.83 1.34 -11.06
C TYR A 59 10.43 0.21 -10.11
N ASP A 60 11.34 -0.74 -9.92
CA ASP A 60 11.12 -1.88 -9.03
C ASP A 60 11.14 -1.45 -7.55
N PRO A 61 10.28 -2.03 -6.70
CA PRO A 61 10.24 -1.72 -5.28
C PRO A 61 11.53 -2.16 -4.56
N VAL A 62 11.98 -1.34 -3.59
CA VAL A 62 13.12 -1.68 -2.73
C VAL A 62 12.68 -2.63 -1.63
N LEU A 63 13.25 -3.83 -1.61
CA LEU A 63 12.86 -4.90 -0.67
C LEU A 63 13.86 -5.05 0.47
N CYS A 64 13.35 -5.41 1.65
CA CYS A 64 14.18 -5.86 2.76
C CYS A 64 15.00 -7.10 2.35
N THR A 65 16.29 -7.11 2.68
CA THR A 65 17.24 -8.18 2.30
C THR A 65 17.03 -9.47 3.08
N ARG A 66 16.34 -9.41 4.22
CA ARG A 66 15.99 -10.59 5.02
C ARG A 66 14.93 -11.42 4.27
N GLN A 67 15.31 -12.65 3.90
CA GLN A 67 14.47 -13.57 3.10
C GLN A 67 13.12 -13.89 3.74
N THR A 68 13.04 -13.98 5.06
CA THR A 68 11.77 -14.23 5.79
C THR A 68 10.90 -12.98 5.94
N CYS A 69 11.37 -11.82 5.48
CA CYS A 69 10.66 -10.54 5.63
C CYS A 69 10.24 -10.00 4.26
N ARG A 70 11.20 -9.63 3.40
CA ARG A 70 10.96 -9.10 2.05
C ARG A 70 9.98 -7.90 1.98
N ALA A 71 9.70 -7.24 3.10
CA ALA A 71 8.85 -6.06 3.14
C ALA A 71 9.41 -4.92 2.27
N ILE A 72 8.52 -4.14 1.67
CA ILE A 72 8.85 -3.01 0.81
C ILE A 72 9.25 -1.80 1.67
N LEU A 73 10.26 -1.05 1.23
CA LEU A 73 10.63 0.24 1.79
C LEU A 73 9.40 1.16 1.83
N ASN A 74 9.15 1.77 2.99
CA ASN A 74 7.95 2.59 3.20
C ASN A 74 8.26 3.73 4.20
N PRO A 75 7.38 4.73 4.35
CA PRO A 75 7.66 5.92 5.17
C PRO A 75 7.88 5.65 6.67
N LEU A 76 7.57 4.44 7.17
CA LEU A 76 7.80 4.05 8.56
C LEU A 76 9.21 3.51 8.81
N CYS A 77 10.00 3.28 7.76
CA CYS A 77 11.38 2.83 7.88
C CYS A 77 12.28 3.97 8.38
N GLN A 78 13.22 3.65 9.28
CA GLN A 78 14.22 4.61 9.72
C GLN A 78 15.37 4.65 8.72
N VAL A 79 15.81 5.85 8.33
CA VAL A 79 16.80 6.04 7.26
C VAL A 79 18.04 6.73 7.82
N ASP A 80 19.21 6.17 7.51
CA ASP A 80 20.51 6.78 7.74
C ASP A 80 21.07 7.24 6.39
N TYR A 81 20.88 8.53 6.08
CA TYR A 81 21.34 9.15 4.83
C TYR A 81 22.86 9.28 4.74
N ARG A 82 23.59 9.19 5.85
CA ARG A 82 25.06 9.27 5.86
C ARG A 82 25.65 7.90 5.50
N ALA A 83 25.18 6.85 6.17
CA ALA A 83 25.61 5.48 5.90
C ALA A 83 24.94 4.87 4.66
N LYS A 84 23.91 5.54 4.10
CA LYS A 84 23.09 5.03 2.99
C LYS A 84 22.43 3.70 3.35
N LEU A 85 21.88 3.63 4.55
CA LEU A 85 21.19 2.45 5.08
C LEU A 85 19.75 2.80 5.47
N TRP A 86 18.89 1.79 5.53
CA TRP A 86 17.56 1.89 6.12
C TRP A 86 17.26 0.68 7.00
N ALA A 87 16.54 0.89 8.10
CA ALA A 87 16.08 -0.15 8.99
C ALA A 87 14.61 -0.48 8.71
N CYS A 88 14.33 -1.74 8.40
CA CYS A 88 12.97 -2.22 8.14
C CYS A 88 12.11 -2.14 9.42
N ASN A 89 10.95 -1.50 9.34
CA ASN A 89 10.02 -1.33 10.46
C ASN A 89 9.32 -2.63 10.92
N PHE A 90 9.41 -3.71 10.13
CA PHE A 90 8.82 -5.01 10.48
C PHE A 90 9.80 -5.92 11.23
N CYS A 91 11.06 -6.00 10.76
CA CYS A 91 12.02 -6.99 11.26
C CYS A 91 13.33 -6.39 11.78
N PHE A 92 13.46 -5.06 11.75
CA PHE A 92 14.63 -4.28 12.19
C PHE A 92 15.96 -4.60 11.47
N GLN A 93 15.92 -5.38 10.38
CA GLN A 93 17.07 -5.59 9.51
C GLN A 93 17.55 -4.25 8.95
N ARG A 94 18.86 -4.00 9.04
CA ARG A 94 19.52 -2.91 8.32
C ARG A 94 19.83 -3.35 6.90
N ASN A 95 19.43 -2.54 5.93
CA ASN A 95 19.54 -2.81 4.51
C ASN A 95 20.30 -1.67 3.85
N PRO A 96 21.23 -1.95 2.92
CA PRO A 96 21.79 -0.91 2.06
C PRO A 96 20.75 -0.45 1.05
N PHE A 97 20.83 0.82 0.65
CA PHE A 97 20.10 1.29 -0.52
C PHE A 97 20.68 0.69 -1.82
N PRO A 98 19.85 0.49 -2.86
CA PRO A 98 20.35 0.10 -4.17
C PRO A 98 21.18 1.22 -4.82
N PRO A 99 22.05 0.91 -5.80
CA PRO A 99 22.95 1.88 -6.42
C PRO A 99 22.25 3.13 -6.98
N GLN A 100 21.03 2.98 -7.50
CA GLN A 100 20.24 4.10 -8.02
C GLN A 100 19.86 5.16 -6.96
N TYR A 101 19.95 4.83 -5.67
CA TYR A 101 19.71 5.75 -4.54
C TYR A 101 21.03 6.27 -3.93
N ALA A 102 22.17 6.13 -4.61
CA ALA A 102 23.48 6.57 -4.08
C ALA A 102 23.49 8.04 -3.65
N SER A 103 22.73 8.90 -4.35
CA SER A 103 22.61 10.34 -4.09
C SER A 103 21.50 10.72 -3.11
N ILE A 104 20.84 9.75 -2.45
CA ILE A 104 19.73 10.02 -1.52
C ILE A 104 20.15 10.98 -0.40
N SER A 105 19.32 11.98 -0.09
CA SER A 105 19.53 12.90 1.04
C SER A 105 18.21 13.24 1.72
N GLU A 106 18.25 13.96 2.84
CA GLU A 106 17.04 14.43 3.52
C GLU A 106 16.19 15.36 2.64
N GLN A 107 16.82 16.11 1.73
CA GLN A 107 16.16 17.01 0.78
C GLN A 107 15.73 16.29 -0.51
N HIS A 108 16.40 15.21 -0.87
CA HIS A 108 16.12 14.40 -2.06
C HIS A 108 15.76 12.98 -1.65
N GLN A 109 14.57 12.87 -1.05
CA GLN A 109 14.02 11.58 -0.64
C GLN A 109 13.28 10.94 -1.81
N PRO A 110 13.35 9.61 -1.94
CA PRO A 110 12.51 8.89 -2.88
C PRO A 110 11.04 8.92 -2.47
N ALA A 111 10.16 8.72 -3.43
CA ALA A 111 8.71 8.76 -3.21
C ALA A 111 8.27 7.79 -2.10
N GLU A 112 8.86 6.60 -2.02
CA GLU A 112 8.49 5.58 -1.01
C GLU A 112 8.68 6.03 0.45
N LEU A 113 9.48 7.07 0.70
CA LEU A 113 9.74 7.58 2.06
C LEU A 113 8.91 8.80 2.42
N ILE A 114 8.20 9.38 1.46
CA ILE A 114 7.37 10.56 1.66
C ILE A 114 6.04 10.12 2.28
N PRO A 115 5.62 10.67 3.44
CA PRO A 115 4.40 10.22 4.14
C PRO A 115 3.10 10.29 3.33
N GLN A 116 3.03 11.17 2.33
CA GLN A 116 1.90 11.30 1.39
C GLN A 116 1.77 10.09 0.45
N PHE A 117 2.85 9.32 0.27
CA PHE A 117 2.96 8.13 -0.57
C PHE A 117 2.97 6.84 0.28
N SER A 118 2.30 6.83 1.44
CA SER A 118 2.11 5.62 2.25
C SER A 118 1.43 4.49 1.46
N THR A 119 0.60 4.85 0.49
CA THR A 119 0.07 3.99 -0.56
C THR A 119 0.64 4.47 -1.89
N ILE A 120 1.34 3.59 -2.60
CA ILE A 120 2.06 3.88 -3.84
C ILE A 120 1.98 2.67 -4.77
N GLU A 121 1.92 2.90 -6.08
CA GLU A 121 1.85 1.85 -7.10
C GLU A 121 3.13 1.85 -7.92
N TYR A 122 3.71 0.66 -8.16
CA TYR A 122 4.92 0.47 -8.95
C TYR A 122 4.58 -0.19 -10.29
N THR A 123 5.03 0.39 -11.40
CA THR A 123 5.03 -0.25 -12.70
C THR A 123 6.32 -1.06 -12.89
N ILE A 124 6.20 -2.39 -12.86
CA ILE A 124 7.32 -3.31 -13.09
C ILE A 124 7.60 -3.41 -14.60
N MET A 125 8.69 -2.79 -15.07
CA MET A 125 8.99 -2.68 -16.51
C MET A 125 9.28 -4.03 -17.20
N ARG A 126 9.67 -5.07 -16.45
CA ARG A 126 10.06 -6.37 -17.01
C ARG A 126 9.00 -7.46 -16.84
N ALA A 127 7.81 -7.11 -16.35
CA ALA A 127 6.72 -8.07 -16.25
C ALA A 127 6.17 -8.37 -17.64
N ALA A 128 5.96 -9.66 -17.95
CA ALA A 128 5.29 -10.05 -19.17
C ALA A 128 3.80 -9.70 -19.04
N CYS A 129 3.31 -8.77 -19.87
CA CYS A 129 1.89 -8.44 -19.94
C CYS A 129 1.20 -9.41 -20.90
N VAL A 130 0.27 -10.21 -20.37
CA VAL A 130 -0.67 -10.98 -21.20
C VAL A 130 -1.84 -10.07 -21.58
N PRO A 131 -2.35 -10.13 -22.82
CA PRO A 131 -3.53 -9.37 -23.20
C PRO A 131 -4.76 -9.86 -22.39
N PRO A 132 -5.73 -8.99 -22.10
CA PRO A 132 -6.97 -9.41 -21.46
C PRO A 132 -7.73 -10.38 -22.38
N VAL A 133 -8.29 -11.42 -21.80
CA VAL A 133 -9.11 -12.42 -22.51
C VAL A 133 -10.55 -12.21 -22.13
N PHE A 134 -11.41 -12.01 -23.13
CA PHE A 134 -12.86 -11.91 -22.96
C PHE A 134 -13.51 -13.10 -23.65
N LEU A 135 -14.23 -13.92 -22.88
CA LEU A 135 -15.00 -15.06 -23.39
C LEU A 135 -16.47 -14.80 -23.07
N PHE A 136 -17.28 -14.61 -24.10
CA PHE A 136 -18.72 -14.46 -23.98
C PHE A 136 -19.36 -15.85 -23.97
N VAL A 137 -20.02 -16.19 -22.86
CA VAL A 137 -20.79 -17.43 -22.72
C VAL A 137 -22.24 -17.01 -22.58
N VAL A 138 -22.98 -17.16 -23.67
CA VAL A 138 -24.37 -16.70 -23.78
C VAL A 138 -25.30 -17.90 -23.71
N ASP A 139 -26.22 -17.88 -22.75
CA ASP A 139 -27.33 -18.84 -22.73
C ASP A 139 -28.35 -18.45 -23.81
N THR A 140 -28.77 -19.44 -24.60
CA THR A 140 -29.77 -19.25 -25.66
C THR A 140 -31.15 -19.75 -25.25
N CYS A 141 -31.34 -20.21 -24.01
CA CYS A 141 -32.62 -20.70 -23.48
C CYS A 141 -33.48 -19.57 -22.91
N ILE A 142 -33.61 -18.47 -23.65
CA ILE A 142 -34.39 -17.27 -23.29
C ILE A 142 -35.31 -16.86 -24.46
N ASP A 143 -36.26 -15.97 -24.21
CA ASP A 143 -37.16 -15.47 -25.25
C ASP A 143 -36.40 -14.65 -26.31
N ASP A 144 -36.85 -14.70 -27.56
CA ASP A 144 -36.17 -14.07 -28.70
C ASP A 144 -35.99 -12.55 -28.49
N ASP A 145 -36.97 -11.86 -27.92
CA ASP A 145 -36.88 -10.41 -27.66
C ASP A 145 -35.74 -10.06 -26.68
N GLU A 146 -35.47 -10.93 -25.69
CA GLU A 146 -34.39 -10.77 -24.72
C GLU A 146 -33.04 -11.12 -25.34
N LEU A 147 -32.99 -12.18 -26.17
CA LEU A 147 -31.79 -12.59 -26.90
C LEU A 147 -31.30 -11.52 -27.89
N HIS A 148 -32.21 -10.81 -28.58
CA HIS A 148 -31.85 -9.72 -29.49
C HIS A 148 -31.45 -8.42 -28.75
N SER A 149 -31.78 -8.30 -27.47
CA SER A 149 -31.44 -7.15 -26.63
C SER A 149 -30.09 -7.29 -25.90
N THR A 150 -29.51 -8.50 -25.91
CA THR A 150 -28.23 -8.86 -25.28
C THR A 150 -27.06 -8.73 -26.25
#